data_AF-A0A933TH14-F1
#
_entry.id   AF-A0A933TH14-F1
#
_cell.length_a   1.000
_cell.length_b   1.000
_cell.length_c   1.000
_cell.angle_alpha   90.00
_cell.angle_beta   90.00
_cell.angle_gamma   90.00
#
_symmetry.space_group_name_H-M   'P 1'
#
loop_
_entity.id
_entity.type
_entity.pdbx_description
1 polymer ?
#
loop_
_entity_poly.entity_id
_entity_poly.type
_entity_poly.pdbx_seq_one_letter_code
_entity_poly.pdbx_strand_id
1 'polypeptide(L)' 'MGLKKLLADHCENCPVCRWARENPERPLGRLINWHGTWCPCRKAWEEHYGKKK' A
#
# COMPACT_ATOMS: atom_id res chain seq x y z
N MET A 1 -0.72 20.19 -6.13
CA MET A 1 -0.66 18.72 -5.99
C MET A 1 -1.49 18.29 -4.79
N GLY A 2 -2.47 17.39 -4.95
CA GLY A 2 -3.24 16.90 -3.80
C GLY A 2 -2.44 15.89 -2.98
N LEU A 3 -2.45 16.02 -1.63
CA LEU A 3 -1.74 15.13 -0.71
C LEU A 3 -1.95 13.64 -1.03
N LYS A 4 -3.17 13.24 -1.42
CA LYS A 4 -3.52 11.86 -1.76
C LYS A 4 -2.65 11.27 -2.88
N LYS A 5 -2.25 12.08 -3.87
CA LYS A 5 -1.41 11.63 -4.98
C LYS A 5 0.03 11.38 -4.54
N LEU A 6 0.58 12.25 -3.68
CA LEU A 6 1.90 12.04 -3.05
C LEU A 6 1.91 10.80 -2.15
N LEU A 7 0.84 10.60 -1.37
CA LEU A 7 0.70 9.40 -0.54
C LEU A 7 0.57 8.12 -1.37
N ALA A 8 -0.16 8.16 -2.49
CA ALA A 8 -0.29 7.03 -3.40
C ALA A 8 1.05 6.67 -4.07
N ASP A 9 1.79 7.68 -4.53
CA ASP A 9 3.13 7.51 -5.13
C ASP A 9 4.15 6.98 -4.11
N HIS A 10 4.08 7.48 -2.87
CA HIS A 10 4.88 6.96 -1.77
C HIS A 10 4.51 5.51 -1.41
N CYS A 11 3.25 5.11 -1.58
CA CYS A 11 2.82 3.72 -1.38
C CYS A 11 3.41 2.78 -2.45
N GLU A 12 3.47 3.20 -3.72
CA GLU A 12 4.13 2.44 -4.80
C GLU A 12 5.63 2.29 -4.55
N ASN A 13 6.27 3.36 -4.06
CA ASN A 13 7.70 3.38 -3.77
C ASN A 13 8.06 2.85 -2.37
N CYS A 14 7.09 2.41 -1.57
CA CYS A 14 7.36 1.94 -0.22
C CYS A 14 7.95 0.51 -0.27
N PRO A 15 9.23 0.32 0.10
CA PRO A 15 9.89 -0.98 0.00
C PRO A 15 9.25 -2.04 0.90
N VAL A 16 8.69 -1.62 2.03
CA VAL A 16 8.01 -2.49 3.00
C VAL A 16 6.70 -3.02 2.44
N CYS A 17 5.87 -2.15 1.87
CA CYS A 17 4.62 -2.54 1.22
C CYS A 17 4.88 -3.40 -0.02
N ARG A 18 5.90 -3.07 -0.80
CA ARG A 18 6.32 -3.85 -1.96
C ARG A 18 6.79 -5.24 -1.54
N TRP A 19 7.69 -5.32 -0.57
CA TRP A 19 8.19 -6.60 -0.05
C TRP A 19 7.06 -7.47 0.52
N ALA A 20 6.10 -6.88 1.22
CA ALA A 20 4.93 -7.59 1.74
C ALA A 20 3.97 -8.10 0.65
N ARG A 21 3.86 -7.41 -0.49
CA ARG A 21 3.12 -7.91 -1.68
C ARG A 21 3.84 -9.07 -2.35
N GLU A 22 5.17 -9.02 -2.40
CA GLU A 22 6.00 -10.10 -2.97
C GLU A 22 6.11 -11.32 -2.03
N ASN A 23 5.98 -11.12 -0.71
CA ASN A 23 6.09 -12.17 0.30
C ASN A 23 4.86 -12.24 1.25
N PRO A 24 3.64 -12.43 0.73
CA PRO A 24 2.42 -12.39 1.54
C PRO A 24 2.31 -13.56 2.54
N GLU A 25 3.02 -14.66 2.29
CA GLU A 25 3.08 -15.87 3.12
C GLU A 25 3.93 -15.71 4.39
N ARG A 26 4.84 -14.71 4.42
CA ARG A 26 5.71 -14.47 5.57
C ARG A 26 4.92 -13.76 6.69
N PRO A 27 5.23 -14.00 7.97
CA PRO A 27 4.54 -13.35 9.09
C PRO A 27 4.65 -11.81 9.03
N LEU A 28 5.79 -11.28 8.59
CA LEU A 28 5.96 -9.84 8.34
C LEU A 28 5.09 -9.36 7.17
N GLY A 29 4.98 -10.14 6.09
CA GLY A 29 4.12 -9.81 4.96
C GLY A 29 2.64 -9.77 5.35
N ARG A 30 2.18 -10.74 6.15
CA ARG A 30 0.84 -10.74 6.75
C ARG A 30 0.60 -9.53 7.65
N LEU A 31 1.53 -9.21 8.54
CA LEU A 31 1.43 -8.06 9.43
C LEU A 31 1.34 -6.75 8.64
N ILE A 32 2.20 -6.58 7.63
CA ILE A 32 2.21 -5.39 6.79
C ILE A 32 0.94 -5.31 5.92
N ASN A 33 0.42 -6.42 5.42
CA ASN A 33 -0.82 -6.43 4.64
C ASN A 33 -2.03 -6.11 5.52
N TRP A 34 -2.06 -6.61 6.76
CA TRP A 34 -3.05 -6.26 7.78
C TRP A 34 -2.94 -4.80 8.21
N HIS A 35 -1.73 -4.31 8.46
CA HIS A 35 -1.46 -2.89 8.74
C HIS A 35 -1.84 -2.01 7.54
N GLY A 36 -1.66 -2.51 6.32
CA GLY A 36 -2.03 -1.85 5.08
C GLY A 36 -3.50 -1.45 5.04
N THR A 37 -4.40 -2.24 5.63
CA THR A 37 -5.84 -1.93 5.73
C THR A 37 -6.13 -0.64 6.50
N TRP A 38 -5.24 -0.25 7.41
CA TRP A 38 -5.32 0.99 8.19
C TRP A 38 -4.41 2.09 7.66
N CYS A 39 -3.59 1.80 6.65
CA CYS A 39 -2.62 2.75 6.11
C CYS A 39 -3.33 3.78 5.21
N PRO A 40 -3.26 5.09 5.52
CA PRO A 40 -3.87 6.12 4.69
C PRO A 40 -3.26 6.18 3.29
N CYS A 41 -1.99 5.78 3.13
CA CYS A 41 -1.33 5.70 1.83
C CYS A 41 -1.90 4.58 0.96
N ARG A 42 -2.22 3.41 1.54
CA ARG A 42 -2.89 2.32 0.81
C ARG A 42 -4.29 2.74 0.40
N LYS A 43 -5.05 3.38 1.29
CA LYS A 43 -6.38 3.89 0.97
C LYS A 43 -6.37 4.92 -0.17
N ALA A 44 -5.43 5.86 -0.13
CA ALA A 44 -5.23 6.81 -1.23
C ALA A 44 -4.81 6.10 -2.53
N TRP A 45 -3.96 5.08 -2.43
CA TRP A 45 -3.58 4.24 -3.57
C TRP A 45 -4.77 3.46 -4.13
N GLU A 46 -5.64 2.89 -3.30
CA GLU A 46 -6.87 2.21 -3.74
C GLU A 46 -7.88 3.18 -4.37
N GLU A 47 -8.04 4.39 -3.80
CA GLU A 47 -8.88 5.45 -4.38
C GLU A 47 -8.38 5.90 -5.76
N HIS A 48 -7.05 5.98 -5.97
CA HIS A 48 -6.45 6.49 -7.20
C HIS A 48 -6.12 5.41 -8.25
N TYR A 49 -5.67 4.24 -7.82
CA TYR A 49 -5.20 3.14 -8.67
C TYR A 49 -6.04 1.86 -8.54
N GLY A 50 -6.77 1.69 -7.43
CA GLY A 50 -7.59 0.50 -7.15
C GLY A 50 -8.85 0.36 -8.01
N LYS A 51 -9.17 1.32 -8.91
CA LYS A 51 -10.26 1.21 -9.89
C LYS A 51 -10.02 0.21 -11.04
N LYS A 52 -9.11 -0.75 -10.89
CA LYS A 52 -9.01 -1.90 -11.81
C LYS A 52 -8.91 -3.22 -11.05
N LYS A 53 -10.03 -3.71 -10.54
CA LYS A 53 -10.52 -5.06 -10.86
C LYS A 53 -11.99 -5.20 -10.50
#